data_AF-K2HWY0-F1
#
_entry.id   AF-K2HWY0-F1
#
_cell.length_a   1.000
_cell.length_b   1.000
_cell.length_c   1.000
_cell.angle_alpha   90.00
_cell.angle_beta   90.00
_cell.angle_gamma   90.00
#
_symmetry.space_group_name_H-M   'P 1'
#
loop_
_entity.id
_entity.type
_entity.pdbx_description
1 polymer ?
#
loop_
_entity_poly.entity_id
_entity_poly.type
_entity_poly.pdbx_seq_one_letter_code
_entity_poly.pdbx_strand_id
1 'polypeptide(L)'
;MEEDSKEKEQLKFPNFLQRYTTQYYVPNIDDHQYYDQYMFDHSNGLVIMGIAQCHPACKAKEISIQIVVDQGNNRPVKGKHKTNAIKLKSKTVIVKITADGVEYPIYAGCSGKLIELNEELLKNPSLIKNDSEGKGFIAIIQRSTTGKVDEIKAMNLKDYCMLRNIEVPKYIPLPVANEEYDIDDYS
;
A
#
# COMPACT_ATOMS: atom_id res chain seq x y z
N MET A 1 39.15 13.77 -27.67
CA MET A 1 39.58 13.46 -26.30
C MET A 1 38.34 13.67 -25.44
N GLU A 2 37.63 12.58 -25.21
CA GLU A 2 36.41 12.54 -24.40
C GLU A 2 36.82 12.55 -22.93
N GLU A 3 36.40 13.56 -22.17
CA GLU A 3 36.52 13.54 -20.71
C GLU A 3 35.25 12.91 -20.13
N ASP A 4 35.47 11.74 -19.54
CA ASP A 4 34.53 10.85 -18.90
C ASP A 4 33.95 11.50 -17.63
N SER A 5 32.73 12.04 -17.73
CA SER A 5 32.00 12.61 -16.60
C SER A 5 31.45 11.48 -15.72
N LYS A 6 32.25 11.03 -14.75
CA LYS A 6 31.78 10.14 -13.66
C LYS A 6 30.67 10.84 -12.87
N GLU A 7 29.42 10.43 -13.09
CA GLU A 7 28.31 10.75 -12.20
C GLU A 7 28.68 10.34 -10.77
N LYS A 8 28.68 11.29 -9.85
CA LYS A 8 28.88 11.02 -8.42
C LYS A 8 27.68 10.21 -7.94
N GLU A 9 27.88 8.92 -7.71
CA GLU A 9 26.90 8.04 -7.06
C GLU A 9 26.63 8.57 -5.64
N GLN A 10 25.53 9.33 -5.50
CA GLN A 10 25.13 9.92 -4.24
C GLN A 10 24.62 8.78 -3.34
N LEU A 11 25.38 8.44 -2.29
CA LEU A 11 24.97 7.48 -1.25
C LEU A 11 23.75 8.03 -0.51
N LYS A 12 22.56 7.73 -1.02
CA LYS A 12 21.28 8.07 -0.39
C LYS A 12 20.94 6.97 0.60
N PHE A 13 21.06 7.28 1.90
CA PHE A 13 20.68 6.36 2.96
C PHE A 13 19.21 5.97 2.79
N PRO A 14 18.85 4.68 2.97
CA PRO A 14 17.45 4.30 3.03
C PRO A 14 16.78 5.11 4.14
N ASN A 15 15.65 5.74 3.82
CA ASN A 15 14.83 6.52 4.77
C ASN A 15 14.69 5.70 6.06
N PHE A 16 14.75 6.35 7.24
CA PHE A 16 14.68 5.68 8.54
C PHE A 16 13.49 4.69 8.61
N LEU A 17 12.37 5.03 7.97
CA LEU A 17 11.19 4.18 7.82
C LEU A 17 11.42 2.89 7.00
N GLN A 18 12.28 2.91 5.97
CA GLN A 18 12.61 1.74 5.13
C GLN A 18 13.32 0.65 5.93
N ARG A 19 14.13 1.00 6.93
CA ARG A 19 14.84 0.00 7.76
C ARG A 19 13.89 -0.89 8.56
N TYR A 20 12.73 -0.34 8.90
CA TYR A 20 11.73 -0.99 9.75
C TYR A 20 10.51 -1.46 8.99
N THR A 21 10.48 -1.27 7.66
CA THR A 21 9.35 -1.63 6.80
C THR A 21 9.77 -2.74 5.86
N THR A 22 9.06 -3.86 5.89
CA THR A 22 9.22 -4.91 4.89
C THR A 22 8.14 -4.79 3.84
N GLN A 23 8.53 -4.77 2.58
CA GLN A 23 7.61 -4.70 1.45
C GLN A 23 7.35 -6.08 0.87
N TYR A 24 6.08 -6.37 0.65
CA TYR A 24 5.64 -7.57 -0.03
C TYR A 24 4.59 -7.22 -1.10
N TYR A 25 4.56 -8.04 -2.13
CA TYR A 25 3.55 -7.99 -3.19
C TYR A 25 2.76 -9.29 -3.21
N VAL A 26 1.48 -9.16 -3.48
CA VAL A 26 0.52 -10.24 -3.62
C VAL A 26 0.06 -10.24 -5.06
N PRO A 27 0.69 -11.05 -5.94
CA PRO A 27 0.33 -11.06 -7.34
C PRO A 27 -0.85 -11.99 -7.63
N ASN A 28 -1.53 -11.71 -8.73
CA ASN A 28 -2.58 -12.53 -9.32
C ASN A 28 -3.68 -12.93 -8.33
N ILE A 29 -4.22 -11.96 -7.59
CA ILE A 29 -5.29 -12.22 -6.63
C ILE A 29 -6.49 -12.86 -7.35
N ASP A 30 -7.07 -13.88 -6.71
CA ASP A 30 -8.16 -14.69 -7.24
C ASP A 30 -7.86 -15.26 -8.65
N ASP A 31 -6.59 -15.59 -8.91
CA ASP A 31 -6.09 -16.11 -10.20
C ASP A 31 -6.27 -15.16 -11.40
N HIS A 32 -6.53 -13.87 -11.14
CA HIS A 32 -6.64 -12.85 -12.18
C HIS A 32 -5.28 -12.19 -12.44
N GLN A 33 -4.80 -12.25 -13.67
CA GLN A 33 -3.49 -11.70 -14.01
C GLN A 33 -3.42 -10.20 -13.73
N TYR A 34 -2.35 -9.76 -13.06
CA TYR A 34 -2.09 -8.36 -12.68
C TYR A 34 -3.02 -7.76 -11.62
N TYR A 35 -3.88 -8.55 -10.98
CA TYR A 35 -4.69 -8.09 -9.85
C TYR A 35 -3.81 -8.09 -8.60
N ASP A 36 -2.81 -7.21 -8.63
CA ASP A 36 -1.68 -7.21 -7.72
C ASP A 36 -1.88 -6.16 -6.63
N GLN A 37 -1.65 -6.55 -5.39
CA GLN A 37 -1.62 -5.66 -4.25
C GLN A 37 -0.22 -5.58 -3.65
N TYR A 38 0.10 -4.47 -3.02
CA TYR A 38 1.31 -4.36 -2.20
C TYR A 38 0.93 -4.20 -0.72
N MET A 39 1.90 -4.54 0.13
CA MET A 39 1.81 -4.38 1.57
C MET A 39 3.18 -3.92 2.10
N PHE A 40 3.18 -2.82 2.84
CA PHE A 40 4.30 -2.33 3.63
C PHE A 40 4.06 -2.67 5.09
N ASP A 41 4.71 -3.73 5.59
CA ASP A 41 4.62 -4.19 6.98
C ASP A 41 5.73 -3.55 7.81
N HIS A 42 5.37 -2.57 8.64
CA HIS A 42 6.28 -1.92 9.56
C HIS A 42 6.45 -2.75 10.85
N SER A 43 7.63 -2.68 11.45
CA SER A 43 8.01 -3.46 12.65
C SER A 43 7.12 -3.21 13.88
N ASN A 44 6.43 -2.07 13.95
CA ASN A 44 5.42 -1.76 14.98
C ASN A 44 4.05 -2.46 14.75
N GLY A 45 3.93 -3.24 13.67
CA GLY A 45 2.72 -3.96 13.29
C GLY A 45 1.71 -3.14 12.49
N LEU A 46 2.02 -1.91 12.10
CA LEU A 46 1.22 -1.18 11.12
C LEU A 46 1.54 -1.69 9.70
N VAL A 47 0.48 -1.89 8.93
CA VAL A 47 0.54 -2.35 7.55
C VAL A 47 -0.13 -1.31 6.68
N ILE A 48 0.61 -0.73 5.74
CA ILE A 48 0.05 0.13 4.69
C ILE A 48 -0.14 -0.72 3.45
N MET A 49 -1.28 -0.62 2.79
CA MET A 49 -1.61 -1.47 1.66
C MET A 49 -2.36 -0.73 0.56
N GLY A 50 -2.23 -1.24 -0.67
CA GLY A 50 -2.89 -0.70 -1.85
C GLY A 50 -2.73 -1.63 -3.05
N ILE A 51 -2.99 -1.10 -4.26
CA ILE A 51 -2.73 -1.82 -5.51
C ILE A 51 -1.33 -1.53 -6.03
N ALA A 52 -0.69 -2.53 -6.64
CA ALA A 52 0.64 -2.36 -7.21
C ALA A 52 0.57 -1.51 -8.50
N GLN A 53 1.68 -0.85 -8.88
CA GLN A 53 1.73 0.00 -10.08
C GLN A 53 1.37 -0.72 -11.39
N CYS A 54 1.59 -2.04 -11.45
CA CYS A 54 1.24 -2.84 -12.62
C CYS A 54 -0.26 -3.18 -12.74
N HIS A 55 -1.06 -2.84 -11.72
CA HIS A 55 -2.48 -3.15 -11.67
C HIS A 55 -3.24 -2.47 -12.83
N PRO A 56 -4.19 -3.14 -13.51
CA PRO A 56 -4.93 -2.56 -14.64
C PRO A 56 -5.60 -1.21 -14.33
N ALA A 57 -6.13 -1.06 -13.11
CA ALA A 57 -6.71 0.21 -12.66
C ALA A 57 -5.76 1.42 -12.74
N CYS A 58 -4.44 1.24 -12.60
CA CYS A 58 -3.49 2.35 -12.73
C CYS A 58 -3.42 2.92 -14.16
N LYS A 59 -3.80 2.14 -15.18
CA LYS A 59 -3.79 2.53 -16.60
C LYS A 59 -5.17 2.92 -17.14
N ALA A 60 -6.21 2.83 -16.32
CA ALA A 60 -7.58 3.07 -16.75
C ALA A 60 -7.82 4.55 -17.08
N LYS A 61 -8.77 4.83 -17.96
CA LYS A 61 -9.20 6.22 -18.27
C LYS A 61 -10.14 6.74 -17.19
N GLU A 62 -11.11 5.94 -16.80
CA GLU A 62 -12.08 6.26 -15.76
C GLU A 62 -11.84 5.38 -14.54
N ILE A 63 -11.86 5.99 -13.35
CA ILE A 63 -11.74 5.29 -12.07
C ILE A 63 -12.79 5.83 -11.13
N SER A 64 -13.54 4.93 -10.50
CA SER A 64 -14.37 5.23 -9.35
C SER A 64 -14.06 4.24 -8.22
N ILE A 65 -14.29 4.67 -6.98
CA ILE A 65 -13.91 3.91 -5.79
C ILE A 65 -15.11 3.85 -4.87
N GLN A 66 -15.45 2.66 -4.42
CA GLN A 66 -16.50 2.39 -3.47
C GLN A 66 -15.91 1.73 -2.22
N ILE A 67 -16.10 2.36 -1.07
CA ILE A 67 -15.75 1.75 0.21
C ILE A 67 -16.80 0.70 0.57
N VAL A 68 -16.36 -0.54 0.81
CA VAL A 68 -17.23 -1.68 1.14
C VAL A 68 -17.31 -1.90 2.65
N VAL A 69 -16.20 -1.68 3.36
CA VAL A 69 -16.19 -1.78 4.82
C VAL A 69 -16.98 -0.62 5.42
N ASP A 70 -18.11 -0.94 6.05
CA ASP A 70 -18.86 0.02 6.84
C ASP A 70 -18.01 0.40 8.06
N GLN A 71 -17.57 1.67 8.15
CA GLN A 71 -16.90 2.24 9.33
C GLN A 71 -17.74 2.21 10.61
N GLY A 72 -18.92 1.61 10.54
CA GLY A 72 -19.84 1.46 11.63
C GLY A 72 -20.86 2.56 11.51
N ASN A 73 -22.00 2.24 10.91
CA ASN A 73 -23.26 2.81 11.30
C ASN A 73 -23.27 3.15 12.80
N ASN A 74 -23.25 4.45 13.10
CA ASN A 74 -23.78 5.16 14.25
C ASN A 74 -24.56 4.29 15.28
N ARG A 75 -23.85 3.43 16.03
CA ARG A 75 -24.37 2.87 17.28
C ARG A 75 -23.66 3.59 18.41
N PRO A 76 -24.33 4.53 19.12
CA PRO A 76 -23.77 5.14 20.31
C PRO A 76 -23.74 4.08 21.41
N VAL A 77 -22.68 3.29 21.46
CA VAL A 77 -22.42 2.40 22.58
C VAL A 77 -21.77 3.24 23.69
N LYS A 78 -22.61 3.70 24.62
CA LYS A 78 -22.17 4.30 25.88
C LYS A 78 -21.35 3.27 26.66
N GLY A 79 -20.02 3.45 26.66
CA GLY A 79 -19.10 2.67 27.47
C GLY A 79 -17.66 3.12 27.26
N LYS A 80 -17.00 3.58 28.33
CA LYS A 80 -15.68 4.24 28.38
C LYS A 80 -14.50 3.42 27.82
N HIS A 81 -14.72 2.18 27.35
CA HIS A 81 -13.67 1.23 26.95
C HIS A 81 -13.97 0.37 25.72
N LYS A 82 -14.90 0.75 24.82
CA LYS A 82 -15.13 0.02 23.56
C LYS A 82 -14.80 0.89 22.36
N THR A 83 -13.54 0.84 21.93
CA THR A 83 -13.08 1.44 20.67
C THR A 83 -13.69 0.62 19.53
N ASN A 84 -14.60 1.22 18.75
CA ASN A 84 -15.27 0.61 17.57
C ASN A 84 -14.29 0.38 16.40
N ALA A 85 -13.17 -0.29 16.62
CA ALA A 85 -12.23 -0.61 15.55
C ALA A 85 -12.81 -1.75 14.69
N ILE A 86 -12.93 -1.53 13.38
CA ILE A 86 -13.35 -2.56 12.43
C ILE A 86 -12.29 -3.66 12.42
N LYS A 87 -12.69 -4.89 12.72
CA LYS A 87 -11.82 -6.05 12.62
C LYS A 87 -11.86 -6.59 11.20
N LEU A 88 -10.68 -6.73 10.58
CA LEU A 88 -10.51 -7.27 9.24
C LEU A 88 -9.90 -8.67 9.31
N LYS A 89 -10.29 -9.53 8.37
CA LYS A 89 -9.57 -10.75 8.00
C LYS A 89 -8.83 -10.50 6.68
N SER A 90 -7.83 -11.30 6.36
CA SER A 90 -7.08 -11.20 5.09
C SER A 90 -7.94 -11.05 3.84
N LYS A 91 -8.99 -11.88 3.70
CA LYS A 91 -9.93 -11.86 2.57
C LYS A 91 -11.10 -10.89 2.71
N THR A 92 -11.08 -9.98 3.68
CA THR A 92 -12.10 -8.93 3.76
C THR A 92 -11.88 -7.92 2.64
N VAL A 93 -12.88 -7.72 1.78
CA VAL A 93 -12.86 -6.65 0.76
C VAL A 93 -13.03 -5.30 1.47
N ILE A 94 -12.04 -4.42 1.31
CA ILE A 94 -12.04 -3.08 1.91
C ILE A 94 -12.73 -2.09 0.97
N VAL A 95 -12.27 -2.05 -0.27
CA VAL A 95 -12.81 -1.19 -1.32
C VAL A 95 -13.02 -1.99 -2.59
N LYS A 96 -13.90 -1.48 -3.46
CA LYS A 96 -13.99 -1.87 -4.85
C LYS A 96 -13.52 -0.70 -5.69
N ILE A 97 -12.55 -0.95 -6.56
CA ILE A 97 -12.13 0.02 -7.56
C ILE A 97 -12.81 -0.38 -8.85
N THR A 98 -13.58 0.52 -9.46
CA THR A 98 -14.15 0.31 -10.79
C THR A 98 -13.32 1.10 -11.78
N ALA A 99 -12.65 0.42 -12.70
CA ALA A 99 -11.76 1.02 -13.69
C ALA A 99 -12.22 0.63 -15.10
N ASP A 100 -12.54 1.62 -15.93
CA ASP A 100 -13.08 1.44 -17.29
C ASP A 100 -14.25 0.42 -17.37
N GLY A 101 -15.12 0.43 -16.36
CA GLY A 101 -16.28 -0.46 -16.26
C GLY A 101 -16.01 -1.85 -15.66
N VAL A 102 -14.77 -2.17 -15.30
CA VAL A 102 -14.39 -3.43 -14.63
C VAL A 102 -14.22 -3.19 -13.13
N GLU A 103 -14.85 -4.03 -12.30
CA GLU A 103 -14.71 -3.96 -10.84
C GLU A 103 -13.55 -4.83 -10.34
N TYR A 104 -12.71 -4.25 -9.47
CA TYR A 104 -11.58 -4.88 -8.83
C TYR A 104 -11.78 -4.87 -7.31
N PRO A 105 -12.08 -6.01 -6.67
CA PRO A 105 -12.18 -6.09 -5.22
C PRO A 105 -10.78 -6.01 -4.61
N ILE A 106 -10.59 -5.10 -3.65
CA ILE A 106 -9.32 -4.94 -2.94
C ILE A 106 -9.44 -5.55 -1.55
N TYR A 107 -8.61 -6.55 -1.27
CA TYR A 107 -8.63 -7.32 -0.03
C TYR A 107 -7.64 -6.78 0.99
N ALA A 108 -7.98 -6.90 2.27
CA ALA A 108 -7.16 -6.42 3.39
C ALA A 108 -5.73 -7.00 3.44
N GLY A 109 -5.51 -8.19 2.88
CA GLY A 109 -4.17 -8.79 2.81
C GLY A 109 -3.64 -9.33 4.15
N CYS A 110 -4.12 -8.82 5.28
CA CYS A 110 -3.80 -9.33 6.61
C CYS A 110 -4.99 -9.24 7.56
N SER A 111 -4.95 -10.08 8.59
CA SER A 111 -5.88 -10.01 9.71
C SER A 111 -5.46 -8.94 10.72
N GLY A 112 -6.39 -8.08 11.15
CA GLY A 112 -6.06 -6.93 11.98
C GLY A 112 -7.23 -6.00 12.31
N LYS A 113 -6.91 -4.79 12.72
CA LYS A 113 -7.87 -3.69 12.92
C LYS A 113 -7.62 -2.63 11.87
N LEU A 114 -8.66 -2.20 11.17
CA LEU A 114 -8.57 -1.04 10.29
C LEU A 114 -8.30 0.20 11.13
N ILE A 115 -7.23 0.92 10.79
CA ILE A 115 -6.85 2.19 11.43
C ILE A 115 -7.32 3.35 10.58
N GLU A 116 -7.08 3.30 9.27
CA GLU A 116 -7.36 4.39 8.36
C GLU A 116 -7.74 3.89 6.97
N LEU A 117 -8.68 4.57 6.32
CA LEU A 117 -8.92 4.48 4.88
C LEU A 117 -8.54 5.80 4.23
N ASN A 118 -7.93 5.72 3.05
CA ASN A 118 -7.63 6.91 2.29
C ASN A 118 -8.89 7.45 1.61
N GLU A 119 -9.67 8.26 2.32
CA GLU A 119 -10.88 8.90 1.80
C GLU A 119 -10.58 9.95 0.72
N GLU A 120 -9.32 10.40 0.59
CA GLU A 120 -8.90 11.29 -0.49
C GLU A 120 -9.12 10.65 -1.86
N LEU A 121 -9.03 9.32 -1.94
CA LEU A 121 -9.29 8.55 -3.16
C LEU A 121 -10.71 8.76 -3.71
N LEU A 122 -11.70 9.07 -2.86
CA LEU A 122 -13.07 9.37 -3.31
C LEU A 122 -13.15 10.73 -4.00
N LYS A 123 -12.30 11.68 -3.61
CA LYS A 123 -12.26 13.05 -4.14
C LYS A 123 -11.28 13.16 -5.31
N ASN A 124 -10.19 12.40 -5.26
CA ASN A 124 -9.10 12.41 -6.22
C ASN A 124 -8.67 10.98 -6.61
N PRO A 125 -9.47 10.26 -7.42
CA PRO A 125 -9.13 8.90 -7.87
C PRO A 125 -7.84 8.84 -8.70
N SER A 126 -7.37 9.96 -9.23
CA SER A 126 -6.12 10.05 -10.01
C SER A 126 -4.87 9.65 -9.21
N LEU A 127 -4.94 9.66 -7.87
CA LEU A 127 -3.86 9.15 -7.02
C LEU A 127 -3.55 7.66 -7.29
N ILE A 128 -4.55 6.87 -7.65
CA ILE A 128 -4.35 5.46 -8.05
C ILE A 128 -3.48 5.34 -9.31
N LYS A 129 -3.54 6.33 -10.21
CA LYS A 129 -2.76 6.31 -11.45
C LYS A 129 -1.36 6.87 -11.25
N ASN A 130 -1.28 7.99 -10.54
CA ASN A 130 -0.07 8.79 -10.44
C ASN A 130 0.88 8.31 -9.34
N ASP A 131 0.35 7.74 -8.27
CA ASP A 131 1.13 7.41 -7.06
C ASP A 131 0.48 6.27 -6.24
N SER A 132 0.17 5.13 -6.88
CA SER A 132 -0.54 4.01 -6.25
C SER A 132 0.15 3.44 -5.00
N GLU A 133 1.48 3.36 -5.02
CA GLU A 133 2.30 2.83 -3.92
C GLU A 133 2.75 3.91 -2.92
N GLY A 134 2.36 5.18 -3.13
CA GLY A 134 2.60 6.31 -2.24
C GLY A 134 1.29 6.89 -1.71
N LYS A 135 0.95 8.12 -2.13
CA LYS A 135 -0.26 8.84 -1.73
C LYS A 135 -1.57 8.13 -2.10
N GLY A 136 -1.50 7.19 -3.05
CA GLY A 136 -2.62 6.34 -3.48
C GLY A 136 -2.84 5.08 -2.64
N PHE A 137 -2.22 4.98 -1.45
CA PHE A 137 -2.52 3.89 -0.51
C PHE A 137 -4.02 3.79 -0.22
N ILE A 138 -4.51 2.60 0.07
CA ILE A 138 -5.94 2.34 0.27
C ILE A 138 -6.30 2.29 1.75
N ALA A 139 -5.50 1.59 2.54
CA ALA A 139 -5.77 1.39 3.96
C ALA A 139 -4.50 1.25 4.79
N ILE A 140 -4.62 1.63 6.07
CA ILE A 140 -3.66 1.35 7.13
C ILE A 140 -4.31 0.39 8.11
N ILE A 141 -3.65 -0.73 8.40
CA ILE A 141 -4.15 -1.82 9.24
C ILE A 141 -3.16 -2.07 10.38
N GLN A 142 -3.65 -2.12 11.61
CA GLN A 142 -2.88 -2.67 12.73
C GLN A 142 -3.01 -4.19 12.69
N ARG A 143 -1.92 -4.87 12.32
CA ARG A 143 -1.83 -6.32 12.27
C ARG A 143 -2.11 -6.94 13.64
N SER A 144 -2.86 -8.03 13.65
CA SER A 144 -3.03 -8.85 14.84
C SER A 144 -1.82 -9.75 15.06
N THR A 145 -1.25 -9.73 16.27
CA THR A 145 -0.15 -10.63 16.68
C THR A 145 -0.55 -12.10 16.81
N THR A 146 -1.84 -12.40 16.80
CA THR A 146 -2.41 -13.75 17.01
C THR A 146 -2.88 -14.43 15.73
N GLY A 147 -2.81 -13.75 14.57
CA GLY A 147 -3.09 -14.35 13.28
C GLY A 147 -1.89 -15.16 12.80
N LYS A 148 -2.10 -16.44 12.44
CA LYS A 148 -1.18 -17.11 11.51
C LYS A 148 -1.04 -16.17 10.30
N VAL A 149 0.19 -15.90 9.86
CA VAL A 149 0.43 -15.10 8.65
C VAL A 149 -0.44 -15.71 7.57
N ASP A 150 -1.48 -14.96 7.17
CA ASP A 150 -2.43 -15.42 6.18
C ASP A 150 -1.62 -15.84 4.95
N GLU A 151 -1.91 -17.05 4.44
CA GLU A 151 -1.24 -17.77 3.34
C GLU A 151 -1.41 -17.07 1.99
N ILE A 152 -1.36 -15.76 1.99
CA ILE A 152 -1.27 -15.00 0.77
C ILE A 152 0.12 -15.27 0.22
N LYS A 153 0.18 -15.67 -1.06
CA LYS A 153 1.41 -15.92 -1.82
C LYS A 153 2.19 -14.61 -2.01
N ALA A 154 2.65 -14.04 -0.92
CA ALA A 154 3.36 -12.79 -0.87
C ALA A 154 4.80 -13.05 -1.29
N MET A 155 5.36 -12.14 -2.07
CA MET A 155 6.74 -12.20 -2.53
C MET A 155 7.42 -10.85 -2.29
N ASN A 156 8.74 -10.87 -2.12
CA ASN A 156 9.51 -9.65 -1.98
C ASN A 156 9.53 -8.87 -3.30
N LEU A 157 9.97 -7.61 -3.25
CA LEU A 157 10.10 -6.73 -4.42
C LEU A 157 10.88 -7.37 -5.58
N LYS A 158 12.02 -8.00 -5.29
CA LYS A 158 12.90 -8.55 -6.32
C LYS A 158 12.20 -9.66 -7.11
N ASP A 159 11.55 -10.57 -6.41
CA ASP A 159 10.80 -11.67 -7.02
C ASP A 159 9.57 -11.16 -7.78
N TYR A 160 8.89 -10.15 -7.24
CA TYR A 160 7.77 -9.49 -7.93
C TYR A 160 8.20 -8.81 -9.23
N CYS A 161 9.32 -8.08 -9.19
CA CYS A 161 9.89 -7.43 -10.36
C CYS A 161 10.27 -8.44 -11.44
N MET A 162 10.88 -9.57 -11.04
CA MET A 162 11.16 -10.68 -11.95
C MET A 162 9.88 -11.27 -12.55
N LEU A 163 8.85 -11.52 -11.74
CA LEU A 163 7.55 -12.03 -12.20
C LEU A 163 6.89 -11.10 -13.22
N ARG A 164 7.00 -9.79 -13.02
CA ARG A 164 6.38 -8.76 -13.89
C ARG A 164 7.28 -8.28 -15.02
N ASN A 165 8.50 -8.80 -15.11
CA ASN A 165 9.51 -8.36 -16.07
C ASN A 165 9.71 -6.83 -16.03
N ILE A 166 9.82 -6.30 -14.82
CA ILE A 166 10.09 -4.89 -14.54
C ILE A 166 11.43 -4.76 -13.83
N GLU A 167 12.10 -3.63 -14.02
CA GLU A 167 13.35 -3.37 -13.31
C GLU A 167 13.07 -3.19 -11.81
N VAL A 168 13.96 -3.75 -10.99
CA VAL A 168 13.91 -3.51 -9.55
C VAL A 168 14.28 -2.05 -9.33
N PRO A 169 13.38 -1.22 -8.77
CA PRO A 169 13.68 0.18 -8.56
C PRO A 169 14.84 0.31 -7.59
N LYS A 170 15.80 1.19 -7.91
CA LYS A 170 16.94 1.49 -7.02
C LYS A 170 16.50 2.14 -5.70
N TYR A 171 15.30 2.72 -5.66
CA TYR A 171 14.70 3.37 -4.51
C TYR A 171 13.18 3.24 -4.51
N ILE A 172 12.58 3.05 -3.34
CA ILE A 172 11.13 2.95 -3.15
C ILE A 172 10.69 4.10 -2.25
N PRO A 173 10.00 5.13 -2.77
CA PRO A 173 9.42 6.14 -1.91
C PRO A 173 8.35 5.44 -1.06
N LEU A 174 8.60 5.30 0.24
CA LEU A 174 7.55 4.87 1.16
C LEU A 174 6.48 5.97 1.23
N PRO A 175 5.21 5.61 1.46
CA PRO A 175 4.09 6.56 1.50
C PRO A 175 4.17 7.62 2.61
N VAL A 176 5.21 7.59 3.45
CA VAL A 176 5.39 8.53 4.55
C VAL A 176 6.86 8.98 4.61
N ALA A 177 7.03 10.29 4.76
CA ALA A 177 8.27 11.06 4.80
C ALA A 177 8.82 11.51 3.43
N ASN A 178 8.05 12.38 2.76
CA ASN A 178 8.63 13.57 2.13
C ASN A 178 8.81 14.66 3.21
N GLU A 179 9.58 14.36 4.26
CA GLU A 179 10.28 15.44 4.96
C GLU A 179 11.66 15.45 4.31
N GLU A 180 11.91 16.45 3.47
CA GLU A 180 13.27 16.84 3.11
C GLU A 180 13.96 17.21 4.43
N TYR A 181 14.74 16.28 4.99
CA TYR A 181 15.61 16.62 6.11
C TYR A 181 16.80 17.37 5.55
N ASP A 182 16.79 18.70 5.72
CA ASP A 182 18.00 19.50 5.54
C ASP A 182 19.05 19.04 6.56
N ILE A 183 20.21 18.64 6.06
CA ILE A 183 21.35 18.17 6.87
C ILE A 183 21.89 19.30 7.79
N ASP A 184 21.49 20.55 7.51
CA ASP A 184 21.92 21.74 8.24
C ASP A 184 21.18 21.94 9.59
N ASP A 185 20.12 21.18 9.89
CA ASP A 185 19.41 21.24 11.18
C ASP A 185 20.20 20.63 12.37
N TYR A 186 21.41 20.12 12.11
CA TYR A 186 22.31 19.53 13.13
C TYR A 186 23.68 20.22 13.24
N SER A 187 23.85 21.42 12.65
CA SER A 187 25.07 22.23 12.87
C SER A 187 24.90 23.26 13.99
#